data_AF-A0A212FKR4-F1
#
_entry.id   AF-A0A212FKR4-F1
#
_cell.length_a   1.000
_cell.length_b   1.000
_cell.length_c   1.000
_cell.angle_alpha   90.00
_cell.angle_beta   90.00
_cell.angle_gamma   90.00
#
_symmetry.space_group_name_H-M   'P 1'
#
loop_
_entity.id
_entity.type
_entity.pdbx_description
1 polymer ?
#
loop_
_entity_poly.entity_id
_entity_poly.type
_entity_poly.pdbx_seq_one_letter_code
_entity_poly.pdbx_strand_id
1 'polypeptide(L)'
;MQPTHKTIMALLSTWKAGAAYLPIEPSFPQGRISHILKDSEPSLVIYDHTANPSMFSSSGVPSVSFEELALEASVLATHRPAEQEMLIETDAASTAIILYTSGSTGIPK
;
A
#
# COMPACT_ATOMS: atom_id res chain seq x y z
N MET A 1 6.67 -4.83 3.13
CA MET A 1 7.16 -4.26 4.41
C MET A 1 7.05 -5.33 5.48
N GLN A 2 7.99 -5.41 6.42
CA GLN A 2 7.90 -6.37 7.53
C GLN A 2 6.83 -5.96 8.56
N PRO A 3 6.16 -6.90 9.26
CA PRO A 3 5.11 -6.59 10.24
C PRO A 3 5.66 -5.77 11.41
N THR A 4 5.42 -4.47 11.37
CA THR A 4 5.87 -3.49 12.39
C THR A 4 4.83 -2.37 12.53
N HIS A 5 5.06 -1.41 13.44
CA HIS A 5 4.20 -0.22 13.53
C HIS A 5 4.03 0.51 12.19
N LYS A 6 5.04 0.47 11.31
CA LYS A 6 4.98 1.07 9.97
C LYS A 6 3.86 0.47 9.11
N THR A 7 3.64 -0.84 9.17
CA THR A 7 2.55 -1.50 8.43
C THR A 7 1.17 -1.10 8.93
N ILE A 8 1.00 -0.91 10.24
CA ILE A 8 -0.24 -0.41 10.82
C ILE A 8 -0.47 1.04 10.39
N MET A 9 0.58 1.88 10.40
CA MET A 9 0.49 3.26 9.92
C MET A 9 0.15 3.32 8.43
N ALA A 10 0.76 2.48 7.59
CA ALA A 10 0.45 2.41 6.16
C ALA A 10 -1.01 1.97 5.93
N LEU A 11 -1.48 0.93 6.63
CA LEU A 11 -2.86 0.46 6.58
C LEU A 11 -3.86 1.57 6.94
N LEU A 12 -3.69 2.20 8.11
CA LEU A 12 -4.60 3.25 8.58
C LEU A 12 -4.55 4.49 7.70
N SER A 13 -3.36 4.86 7.20
CA SER A 13 -3.21 5.99 6.26
C SER A 13 -3.90 5.70 4.94
N THR A 14 -3.84 4.46 4.45
CA THR A 14 -4.53 4.02 3.23
C THR A 14 -6.04 4.17 3.39
N TRP A 15 -6.60 3.72 4.52
CA TRP A 15 -8.04 3.89 4.80
C TRP A 15 -8.45 5.34 5.00
N LYS A 16 -7.62 6.16 5.66
CA LYS A 16 -7.87 7.60 5.79
C LYS A 16 -7.82 8.33 4.45
N ALA A 17 -7.07 7.80 3.49
CA ALA A 17 -7.08 8.22 2.09
C ALA A 17 -8.25 7.62 1.28
N GLY A 18 -9.15 6.86 1.91
CA GLY A 18 -10.28 6.17 1.29
C GLY A 18 -9.90 5.08 0.29
N ALA A 19 -8.69 4.55 0.38
CA ALA A 19 -8.19 3.50 -0.49
C ALA A 19 -8.26 2.12 0.18
N ALA A 20 -8.25 1.07 -0.65
CA ALA A 20 -8.10 -0.32 -0.21
C ALA A 20 -6.62 -0.67 0.02
N TYR A 21 -6.33 -1.41 1.07
CA TYR A 21 -4.97 -1.90 1.35
C TYR A 21 -4.73 -3.27 0.71
N LEU A 22 -3.54 -3.48 0.15
CA LEU A 22 -3.11 -4.77 -0.41
C LEU A 22 -1.70 -5.10 0.13
N PRO A 23 -1.56 -6.03 1.08
CA PRO A 23 -0.26 -6.44 1.55
C PRO A 23 0.47 -7.29 0.50
N ILE A 24 1.72 -6.93 0.22
CA ILE A 24 2.62 -7.71 -0.63
C ILE A 24 3.90 -8.00 0.17
N GLU A 25 4.24 -9.29 0.27
CA GLU A 25 5.47 -9.73 0.94
C GLU A 25 6.68 -9.54 0.02
N PRO A 26 7.72 -8.79 0.44
CA PRO A 26 8.93 -8.60 -0.37
C PRO A 26 9.70 -9.90 -0.64
N SER A 27 9.47 -10.93 0.18
CA SER A 27 10.07 -12.27 0.00
C SER A 27 9.41 -13.08 -1.11
N PHE A 28 8.29 -12.63 -1.67
CA PHE A 28 7.66 -13.32 -2.79
C PHE A 28 8.55 -13.32 -4.03
N PRO A 29 8.51 -14.39 -4.85
CA PRO A 29 9.20 -14.40 -6.13
C PRO A 29 8.77 -13.22 -7.01
N GLN A 30 9.70 -12.64 -7.78
CA GLN A 30 9.45 -11.48 -8.63
C GLN A 30 8.23 -11.66 -9.55
N GLY A 31 8.05 -12.85 -10.14
CA GLY A 31 6.90 -13.15 -11.00
C GLY A 31 5.56 -13.07 -10.26
N ARG A 32 5.52 -13.44 -8.97
CA ARG A 32 4.31 -13.34 -8.14
C ARG A 32 3.98 -11.88 -7.83
N ILE A 33 4.99 -11.07 -7.51
CA ILE A 33 4.82 -9.63 -7.27
C ILE A 33 4.31 -8.94 -8.54
N SER A 34 4.95 -9.20 -9.69
CA SER A 34 4.53 -8.65 -10.98
C SER A 34 3.11 -9.09 -11.37
N HIS A 35 2.72 -10.33 -11.07
CA HIS A 35 1.35 -10.79 -11.28
C HIS A 35 0.36 -10.02 -10.42
N ILE A 36 0.60 -9.93 -9.11
CA ILE A 36 -0.29 -9.22 -8.17
C ILE A 36 -0.45 -7.76 -8.60
N LEU A 37 0.64 -7.05 -8.90
CA LEU A 37 0.58 -5.63 -9.31
C LEU A 37 -0.16 -5.44 -10.64
N LYS A 38 -0.02 -6.39 -11.58
CA LYS A 38 -0.73 -6.33 -12.86
C LYS A 38 -2.22 -6.61 -12.70
N ASP A 39 -2.59 -7.52 -11.80
CA ASP A 39 -3.97 -7.95 -11.59
C ASP A 39 -4.77 -6.96 -10.72
N SER A 40 -4.13 -6.38 -9.70
CA SER A 40 -4.80 -5.44 -8.78
C SER A 40 -4.77 -3.98 -9.22
N GLU A 41 -3.92 -3.62 -10.19
CA GLU A 41 -3.73 -2.25 -10.71
C GLU A 41 -3.71 -1.17 -9.60
N PRO A 42 -2.83 -1.30 -8.58
CA PRO A 42 -2.85 -0.39 -7.44
C PRO A 42 -2.43 1.01 -7.87
N SER A 43 -3.01 2.03 -7.24
CA SER A 43 -2.66 3.43 -7.55
C SER A 43 -1.31 3.86 -7.00
N LEU A 44 -0.79 3.19 -5.97
CA LEU A 44 0.47 3.51 -5.30
C LEU A 44 1.05 2.27 -4.60
N VAL A 45 2.37 2.09 -4.67
CA VAL A 45 3.12 1.13 -3.85
C VAL A 45 3.85 1.88 -2.73
N ILE A 46 3.56 1.54 -1.48
CA ILE A 46 4.33 2.01 -0.31
C ILE A 46 5.29 0.90 0.08
N TYR A 47 6.58 1.23 0.20
CA TYR A 47 7.63 0.27 0.55
C TYR A 47 8.55 0.79 1.64
N ASP A 48 9.27 -0.09 2.32
CA ASP A 48 10.33 0.26 3.26
C ASP A 48 11.67 -0.34 2.79
N HIS A 49 12.71 -0.16 3.59
CA HIS A 49 14.05 -0.74 3.36
C HIS A 49 14.09 -2.27 3.16
N THR A 50 12.99 -3.00 3.44
CA THR A 50 12.93 -4.46 3.24
C THR A 50 12.58 -4.86 1.81
N ALA A 51 12.21 -3.89 0.96
CA ALA A 51 11.94 -4.10 -0.46
C ALA A 51 12.86 -3.23 -1.33
N ASN A 52 13.21 -3.73 -2.52
CA ASN A 52 13.96 -2.97 -3.51
C ASN A 52 12.97 -2.34 -4.51
N PRO A 53 13.08 -1.02 -4.82
CA PRO A 53 12.25 -0.38 -5.84
C PRO A 53 12.16 -1.10 -7.19
N SER A 54 13.25 -1.79 -7.58
CA SER A 54 13.31 -2.57 -8.82
C SER A 54 12.25 -3.68 -8.92
N MET A 55 11.70 -4.11 -7.78
CA MET A 55 10.68 -5.16 -7.70
C MET A 55 9.33 -4.74 -8.29
N PHE A 56 9.06 -3.43 -8.36
CA PHE A 56 7.79 -2.89 -8.85
C PHE A 56 7.97 -1.80 -9.90
N SER A 57 9.20 -1.36 -10.22
CA SER A 57 9.42 -0.30 -11.22
C SER A 57 8.86 -0.65 -12.60
N SER A 58 8.90 -1.94 -12.98
CA SER A 58 8.40 -2.41 -14.27
C SER A 58 6.88 -2.45 -14.39
N SER A 59 6.16 -2.32 -13.27
CA SER A 59 4.69 -2.26 -13.28
C SER A 59 4.14 -0.93 -13.76
N GLY A 60 4.96 0.14 -13.76
CA GLY A 60 4.51 1.51 -14.04
C GLY A 60 3.70 2.14 -12.91
N VAL A 61 3.42 1.41 -11.83
CA VAL A 61 2.73 1.94 -10.65
C VAL A 61 3.66 2.89 -9.90
N PRO A 62 3.20 4.10 -9.53
CA PRO A 62 3.97 4.99 -8.67
C PRO A 62 4.36 4.30 -7.36
N SER A 63 5.56 4.59 -6.86
CA SER A 63 6.04 4.02 -5.61
C SER A 63 6.72 5.04 -4.73
N VAL A 64 6.52 4.94 -3.42
CA VAL A 64 7.09 5.85 -2.44
C VAL A 64 7.62 5.09 -1.22
N SER A 65 8.76 5.54 -0.70
CA SER A 65 9.31 5.00 0.54
C SER A 65 8.47 5.46 1.74
N PHE A 66 8.23 4.57 2.69
CA PHE A 66 7.60 4.90 3.96
C PHE A 66 8.41 5.95 4.72
N GLU A 67 9.74 5.87 4.68
CA GLU A 67 10.63 6.83 5.34
C GLU A 67 10.49 8.24 4.72
N GLU A 68 10.30 8.34 3.41
CA GLU A 68 10.02 9.61 2.72
C GLU A 68 8.67 10.19 3.14
N LEU A 69 7.60 9.39 3.12
CA LEU A 69 6.29 9.80 3.61
C LEU A 69 6.31 10.23 5.09
N ALA A 70 7.04 9.50 5.93
CA ALA A 70 7.16 9.82 7.35
C ALA A 70 7.90 11.14 7.58
N LEU A 71 8.92 11.42 6.77
CA LEU A 71 9.65 12.69 6.84
C LEU A 71 8.76 13.86 6.42
N GLU A 72 8.05 13.75 5.29
CA GLU A 72 7.09 14.76 4.84
C GLU A 72 6.00 15.02 5.89
N ALA A 73 5.42 13.95 6.44
CA ALA A 73 4.41 14.05 7.49
C ALA A 73 4.94 14.75 8.75
N SER A 74 6.22 14.54 9.11
CA SER A 74 6.83 15.21 10.27
C SER A 74 6.97 16.72 10.08
N VAL A 75 7.19 17.19 8.84
CA VAL A 75 7.23 18.62 8.50
C VAL A 75 5.82 19.22 8.53
N LEU A 76 4.83 18.47 8.03
CA LEU A 76 3.43 18.87 8.02
C LEU A 76 2.75 18.80 9.40
N ALA A 77 3.33 18.09 10.38
CA ALA A 77 2.74 17.89 11.71
C ALA A 77 2.47 19.18 12.51
N THR A 78 2.96 20.34 12.04
CA THR A 78 2.54 21.65 12.56
C THR A 78 1.09 22.00 12.23
N HIS A 79 0.52 21.38 11.20
CA HIS A 79 -0.88 21.49 10.78
C HIS A 79 -1.50 20.09 10.72
N ARG A 80 -2.22 19.71 11.78
CA ARG A 80 -3.10 18.55 11.73
C ARG A 80 -4.35 18.95 10.96
N PRO A 81 -4.63 18.37 9.79
CA PRO A 81 -5.83 18.71 9.05
C PRO A 81 -7.07 18.41 9.88
N ALA A 82 -8.05 19.31 9.83
CA ALA A 82 -9.33 19.09 10.50
C ALA A 82 -10.04 17.88 9.90
N GLU A 83 -10.94 17.23 10.63
CA GLU A 83 -11.72 16.10 10.07
C GLU A 83 -12.50 16.52 8.82
N GLN A 84 -12.96 17.76 8.77
CA GLN A 84 -13.64 18.35 7.61
C GLN A 84 -12.73 18.56 6.39
N GLU A 85 -11.41 18.49 6.54
CA GLU A 85 -10.45 18.58 5.42
C GLU A 85 -10.13 17.20 4.82
N MET A 86 -10.42 16.13 5.56
CA MET A 86 -10.37 14.74 5.08
C MET A 86 -11.68 14.38 4.37
N LEU A 87 -11.99 15.09 3.27
CA LEU A 87 -13.26 15.02 2.51
C LEU A 87 -13.46 13.73 1.69
N ILE A 88 -12.91 12.60 2.11
CA ILE A 88 -13.06 11.35 1.36
C ILE A 88 -14.25 10.58 1.91
N GLU A 89 -15.35 10.60 1.16
CA GLU A 89 -16.54 9.81 1.49
C GLU A 89 -16.24 8.32 1.29
N THR A 90 -16.33 7.57 2.37
CA THR A 90 -16.28 6.10 2.37
C THR A 90 -17.50 5.57 3.10
N ASP A 91 -17.97 4.39 2.72
CA ASP A 91 -19.11 3.72 3.34
C ASP A 91 -18.76 2.28 3.75
N ALA A 92 -19.71 1.58 4.37
CA ALA A 92 -19.52 0.20 4.80
C ALA A 92 -19.35 -0.80 3.64
N ALA A 93 -19.67 -0.42 2.41
CA ALA A 93 -19.50 -1.24 1.21
C ALA A 93 -18.13 -1.02 0.53
N SER A 94 -17.40 0.03 0.94
CA SER A 94 -16.08 0.35 0.41
C SER A 94 -15.07 -0.74 0.73
N THR A 95 -14.22 -1.09 -0.24
CA THR A 95 -13.23 -2.16 -0.07
C THR A 95 -12.13 -1.71 0.90
N ALA A 96 -12.00 -2.38 2.03
CA ALA A 96 -10.96 -2.07 3.01
C ALA A 96 -9.63 -2.77 2.70
N ILE A 97 -9.67 -4.02 2.24
CA ILE A 97 -8.48 -4.84 2.02
C ILE A 97 -8.69 -5.84 0.88
N ILE A 98 -7.64 -6.06 0.09
CA ILE A 98 -7.55 -7.13 -0.90
C ILE A 98 -6.47 -8.10 -0.42
N LEU A 99 -6.77 -9.40 -0.40
CA LEU A 99 -5.84 -10.44 0.03
C LEU A 99 -5.72 -11.51 -1.06
N TYR A 100 -4.51 -11.69 -1.58
CA TYR A 100 -4.22 -12.74 -2.55
C TYR A 100 -3.93 -14.07 -1.86
N THR A 101 -4.66 -15.10 -2.27
CA THR A 101 -4.47 -16.47 -1.84
C THR A 101 -3.60 -17.23 -2.86
N SER A 102 -3.20 -18.48 -2.55
CA SER A 102 -2.42 -19.30 -3.48
C SER A 102 -3.20 -19.75 -4.72
N GLY A 103 -4.54 -19.66 -4.69
CA GLY A 103 -5.43 -20.13 -5.75
C GLY A 103 -5.37 -21.66 -5.92
N SER A 104 -6.52 -22.33 -6.02
CA SER A 104 -6.58 -23.78 -6.26
C SER A 104 -5.94 -24.22 -7.59
N THR A 105 -5.78 -23.28 -8.53
CA THR A 105 -5.18 -23.49 -9.86
C THR A 105 -3.69 -23.11 -9.90
N GLY A 106 -3.09 -22.72 -8.78
CA GLY A 106 -1.70 -22.25 -8.69
C GLY A 106 -1.48 -20.80 -9.14
N ILE A 107 -2.52 -20.15 -9.68
CA ILE A 107 -2.52 -18.72 -10.01
C ILE A 107 -3.12 -17.97 -8.82
N PRO A 108 -2.43 -16.96 -8.25
CA PRO A 108 -2.95 -16.15 -7.16
C PRO A 108 -4.31 -15.52 -7.53
N LYS A 109 -5.26 -15.55 -6.59
CA LYS A 109 -6.58 -14.92 -6.68
C LYS A 109 -6.84 -14.09 -5.44
#